data_AF-A0A834C4U3-F1
#
_entry.id   AF-A0A834C4U3-F1
#
_cell.length_a   1.000
_cell.length_b   1.000
_cell.length_c   1.000
_cell.angle_alpha   90.00
_cell.angle_beta   90.00
_cell.angle_gamma   90.00
#
_symmetry.space_group_name_H-M   'P 1'
#
loop_
_entity.id
_entity.type
_entity.pdbx_description
1 polymer ?
#
loop_
_entity_poly.entity_id
_entity_poly.type
_entity_poly.pdbx_seq_one_letter_code
_entity_poly.pdbx_strand_id
1 'polypeptide(L)'
;MDLKKAVMLCIMQKVLEAASDESLQNIILQNSTMFQTAGCLRVVRTCEKHAFVEEYLRWYIIDRNHSCIQRFRDGLASLDFFSALQQHSSVLAPVLSYSCKVLTASDMENMFIPDLSPPGSNRRQKEGKTLGFWEDYLSDSEEKLTAVSLEELLMFATGLASLPPAGMRPTPQIQFTSESPFPVANTCANVMKLPFVDS
;
A
#
# COMPACT_ATOMS: atom_id res chain seq x y z
N MET A 1 3.35 -6.37 14.09
CA MET A 1 1.92 -6.50 14.43
C MET A 1 1.76 -6.20 15.92
N ASP A 2 0.92 -5.23 16.30
CA ASP A 2 0.72 -4.85 17.72
C ASP A 2 0.13 -6.03 18.51
N LEU A 3 0.87 -6.53 19.50
CA LEU A 3 0.49 -7.67 20.33
C LEU A 3 -0.88 -7.48 20.99
N LYS A 4 -1.25 -6.24 21.33
CA LYS A 4 -2.55 -5.93 21.93
C LYS A 4 -3.70 -6.08 20.94
N LYS A 5 -3.47 -5.77 19.66
CA LYS A 5 -4.47 -5.95 18.59
C LYS A 5 -4.74 -7.44 18.33
N ALA A 6 -3.69 -8.26 18.29
CA ALA A 6 -3.81 -9.69 18.07
C ALA A 6 -4.59 -10.39 19.19
N VAL A 7 -4.29 -10.05 20.46
CA VAL A 7 -5.01 -10.57 21.63
C VAL A 7 -6.49 -10.16 21.60
N MET A 8 -6.79 -8.89 21.29
CA MET A 8 -8.16 -8.42 21.16
C MET A 8 -8.97 -9.20 20.11
N LEU A 9 -8.41 -9.40 18.91
CA LEU A 9 -9.08 -10.14 17.84
C LEU A 9 -9.31 -11.61 18.21
N CYS A 10 -8.36 -12.24 18.90
CA CYS A 10 -8.52 -13.60 19.41
C CYS A 10 -9.68 -13.70 20.41
N ILE A 11 -9.84 -12.72 21.31
CA ILE A 11 -10.96 -12.69 22.27
C ILE A 11 -12.29 -12.53 21.54
N MET A 12 -12.39 -11.63 20.56
CA MET A 12 -13.61 -11.46 19.75
C MET A 12 -13.98 -12.76 19.04
N GLN A 13 -12.99 -13.47 18.48
CA GLN A 13 -13.23 -14.75 17.83
C GLN A 13 -13.76 -15.80 18.81
N LYS A 14 -13.18 -15.91 20.01
CA LYS A 14 -13.69 -16.83 21.06
C LYS A 14 -15.14 -16.53 21.45
N VAL A 15 -15.51 -15.25 21.54
CA VAL A 15 -16.90 -14.82 21.80
C VAL A 15 -17.83 -15.30 20.69
N LEU A 16 -17.42 -15.19 19.42
CA LEU A 16 -18.20 -15.67 18.28
C LEU A 16 -18.30 -17.20 18.22
N GLU A 17 -17.27 -17.91 18.67
CA GLU A 17 -17.20 -19.38 18.68
C GLU A 17 -17.91 -20.02 19.88
N ALA A 18 -18.30 -19.24 20.90
CA ALA A 18 -19.02 -19.75 22.05
C ALA A 18 -20.32 -20.47 21.64
N ALA A 19 -20.49 -21.70 22.15
CA ALA A 19 -21.58 -22.61 21.80
C ALA A 19 -22.74 -22.59 22.81
N SER A 20 -22.54 -21.96 23.98
CA SER A 20 -23.55 -21.87 25.04
C SER A 20 -23.44 -20.53 25.78
N ASP A 21 -24.56 -20.11 26.39
CA ASP A 21 -24.60 -18.89 27.21
C ASP A 21 -23.60 -18.93 28.37
N GLU A 22 -23.39 -20.11 28.98
CA GLU A 22 -22.42 -20.30 30.07
C GLU A 22 -20.98 -20.08 29.59
N SER A 23 -20.59 -20.70 28.46
CA SER A 23 -19.25 -20.54 27.91
C SER A 23 -18.99 -19.09 27.47
N LEU A 24 -19.99 -18.46 26.85
CA LEU A 24 -19.94 -17.05 26.45
C LEU A 24 -19.76 -16.13 27.66
N GLN A 25 -20.55 -16.34 28.71
CA GLN A 25 -20.46 -15.52 29.91
C GLN A 25 -19.11 -15.69 30.61
N ASN A 26 -18.55 -16.89 30.63
CA ASN A 26 -17.20 -17.14 31.18
C ASN A 26 -16.14 -16.36 30.39
N ILE A 27 -16.18 -16.39 29.05
CA ILE A 27 -15.26 -15.61 28.20
C ILE A 27 -15.38 -14.11 28.49
N ILE A 28 -16.60 -13.59 28.62
CA ILE A 28 -16.85 -12.17 28.92
C ILE A 28 -16.29 -11.79 30.28
N LEU A 29 -16.53 -12.62 31.31
CA LEU A 29 -16.04 -12.37 32.67
C LEU A 29 -14.52 -12.43 32.77
N GLN A 30 -13.88 -13.41 32.11
CA GLN A 30 -12.42 -13.51 32.03
C GLN A 30 -11.77 -12.28 31.41
N ASN A 31 -12.48 -11.58 30.52
CA ASN A 31 -12.01 -10.38 29.84
C ASN A 31 -12.80 -9.13 30.26
N SER A 32 -13.35 -9.13 31.48
CA SER A 32 -14.29 -8.10 31.96
C SER A 32 -13.74 -6.68 31.90
N THR A 33 -12.46 -6.46 32.22
CA THR A 33 -11.82 -5.14 32.16
C THR A 33 -11.85 -4.52 30.77
N MET A 34 -11.67 -5.35 29.73
CA MET A 34 -11.70 -4.94 28.33
C MET A 34 -13.10 -4.48 27.93
N PHE A 35 -14.13 -5.28 28.23
CA PHE A 35 -15.52 -4.94 27.93
C PHE A 35 -16.06 -3.78 28.78
N GLN A 36 -15.59 -3.67 30.03
CA GLN A 36 -15.95 -2.57 30.93
C GLN A 36 -15.36 -1.24 30.45
N THR A 37 -14.11 -1.25 29.96
CA THR A 37 -13.48 -0.06 29.35
C THR A 37 -14.26 0.43 28.13
N ALA A 38 -14.81 -0.51 27.35
CA ALA A 38 -15.69 -0.22 26.23
C ALA A 38 -17.12 0.16 26.63
N GLY A 39 -17.48 0.08 27.93
CA GLY A 39 -18.84 0.35 28.41
C GLY A 39 -19.88 -0.69 28.02
N CYS A 40 -19.47 -1.85 27.51
CA CYS A 40 -20.38 -2.87 26.97
C CYS A 40 -20.54 -4.11 27.87
N LEU A 41 -19.82 -4.19 29.01
CA LEU A 41 -19.88 -5.34 29.93
C LEU A 41 -21.31 -5.57 30.44
N ARG A 42 -21.90 -6.70 30.04
CA ARG A 42 -23.25 -7.15 30.43
C ARG A 42 -23.39 -8.66 30.26
N VAL A 43 -24.53 -9.21 30.68
CA VAL A 43 -24.91 -10.59 30.34
C VAL A 43 -25.31 -10.62 28.86
N VAL A 44 -24.70 -11.53 28.09
CA VAL A 44 -24.93 -11.67 26.65
C VAL A 44 -25.35 -13.10 26.35
N ARG A 45 -26.42 -13.28 25.58
CA ARG A 45 -26.85 -14.60 25.11
C ARG A 45 -26.17 -14.96 23.80
N THR A 46 -26.13 -16.25 23.48
CA THR A 46 -25.49 -16.77 22.26
C THR A 46 -26.09 -16.16 20.99
N CYS A 47 -27.36 -15.76 21.00
CA CYS A 47 -28.00 -15.05 19.88
C CYS A 47 -27.53 -13.59 19.72
N GLU A 48 -26.92 -12.99 20.74
CA GLU A 48 -26.50 -11.57 20.77
C GLU A 48 -25.00 -11.39 20.50
N LYS A 49 -24.23 -12.49 20.40
CA LYS A 49 -22.75 -12.47 20.28
C LYS A 49 -22.23 -11.61 19.13
N HIS A 50 -22.91 -11.61 17.99
CA HIS A 50 -22.51 -10.79 16.84
C HIS A 50 -22.66 -9.29 17.12
N ALA A 51 -23.83 -8.88 17.65
CA ALA A 51 -24.08 -7.49 18.00
C ALA A 51 -23.14 -7.01 19.12
N PHE A 52 -22.83 -7.88 20.08
CA PHE A 52 -21.87 -7.58 21.15
C PHE A 52 -20.44 -7.36 20.62
N VAL A 53 -19.97 -8.20 19.70
CA VAL A 53 -18.67 -8.01 19.04
C VAL A 53 -18.66 -6.75 18.18
N GLU A 54 -19.73 -6.49 17.43
CA GLU A 54 -19.86 -5.27 16.63
C GLU A 54 -19.80 -4.00 17.49
N GLU A 55 -20.50 -3.97 18.61
CA GLU A 55 -20.46 -2.87 19.58
C GLU A 55 -19.06 -2.63 20.12
N TYR A 56 -18.37 -3.71 20.52
CA TYR A 56 -17.00 -3.60 21.01
C TYR A 56 -16.04 -3.08 19.92
N LEU A 57 -16.16 -3.59 18.69
CA LEU A 57 -15.32 -3.15 17.57
C LEU A 57 -15.60 -1.70 17.18
N ARG A 58 -16.87 -1.27 17.19
CA ARG A 58 -17.26 0.12 16.98
C ARG A 58 -16.61 1.03 18.01
N TRP A 59 -16.67 0.67 19.29
CA TRP A 59 -15.98 1.43 20.33
C TRP A 59 -14.48 1.46 20.10
N TYR A 60 -13.86 0.31 19.83
CA TYR A 60 -12.40 0.20 19.71
C TYR A 60 -11.85 1.00 18.52
N ILE A 61 -12.55 0.99 17.39
CA ILE A 61 -12.12 1.63 16.14
C ILE A 61 -12.54 3.10 16.12
N ILE A 62 -13.78 3.41 16.47
CA ILE A 62 -14.38 4.73 16.29
C ILE A 62 -14.39 5.52 17.59
N ASP A 63 -15.12 5.06 18.61
CA ASP A 63 -15.44 5.90 19.76
C ASP A 63 -14.19 6.23 20.61
N ARG A 64 -13.33 5.22 20.82
CA ARG A 64 -12.03 5.39 21.51
C ARG A 64 -11.12 6.40 20.80
N ASN A 65 -11.23 6.50 19.48
CA ASN A 65 -10.42 7.40 18.65
C ASN A 65 -11.18 8.67 18.24
N HIS A 66 -12.33 8.95 18.86
CA HIS A 66 -13.23 10.02 18.42
C HIS A 66 -12.52 11.38 18.30
N SER A 67 -11.73 11.78 19.29
CA SER A 67 -11.01 13.05 19.25
C SER A 67 -10.00 13.13 18.11
N CYS A 68 -9.26 12.05 17.85
CA CYS A 68 -8.32 11.95 16.73
C CYS A 68 -9.04 12.02 15.39
N ILE A 69 -10.16 11.30 15.25
CA ILE A 69 -10.99 11.30 14.04
C ILE A 69 -11.58 12.68 13.78
N GLN A 70 -12.10 13.37 14.81
CA GLN A 70 -12.62 14.72 14.65
C GLN A 70 -11.53 15.71 14.21
N ARG A 71 -10.37 15.71 14.88
CA ARG A 71 -9.25 16.57 14.48
C ARG A 71 -8.75 16.29 13.06
N PHE A 72 -8.77 15.03 12.65
CA PHE A 72 -8.46 14.65 11.27
C PHE A 72 -9.48 15.23 10.29
N ARG A 73 -10.78 15.12 10.60
CA ARG A 73 -11.86 15.73 9.80
C ARG A 73 -11.73 17.25 9.73
N ASP A 74 -11.45 17.92 10.83
CA ASP A 74 -11.23 19.37 10.89
C ASP A 74 -10.02 19.78 10.02
N GLY A 75 -8.94 19.00 10.07
CA GLY A 75 -7.77 19.18 9.21
C GLY A 75 -8.11 19.06 7.73
N LEU A 76 -8.88 18.04 7.33
CA LEU A 76 -9.36 17.90 5.95
C LEU A 76 -10.32 19.03 5.55
N ALA A 77 -11.13 19.53 6.47
CA ALA A 77 -12.05 20.64 6.23
C ALA A 77 -11.33 21.98 6.05
N SER A 78 -10.12 22.15 6.60
CA SER A 78 -9.37 23.42 6.53
C SER A 78 -9.06 23.91 5.11
N LEU A 79 -9.04 23.00 4.14
CA LEU A 79 -8.84 23.29 2.70
C LEU A 79 -10.04 22.80 1.86
N ASP A 80 -11.22 22.67 2.47
CA ASP A 80 -12.47 22.16 1.85
C ASP A 80 -12.38 20.73 1.25
N PHE A 81 -11.29 20.01 1.55
CA PHE A 81 -11.08 18.65 1.06
C PHE A 81 -12.11 17.67 1.65
N PHE A 82 -12.56 17.88 2.89
CA PHE A 82 -13.61 17.04 3.49
C PHE A 82 -14.93 17.10 2.71
N SER A 83 -15.34 18.29 2.27
CA SER A 83 -16.54 18.48 1.45
C SER A 83 -16.41 17.78 0.10
N ALA A 84 -15.26 17.96 -0.56
CA ALA A 84 -14.94 17.27 -1.82
C ALA A 84 -14.95 15.74 -1.66
N LEU A 85 -14.41 15.23 -0.54
CA LEU A 85 -14.42 13.81 -0.21
C LEU A 85 -15.84 13.24 -0.09
N GLN A 86 -16.76 13.99 0.52
CA GLN A 86 -18.16 13.56 0.65
C GLN A 86 -18.89 13.58 -0.70
N GLN A 87 -18.66 14.60 -1.53
CA GLN A 87 -19.31 14.75 -2.83
C GLN A 87 -18.78 13.76 -3.89
N HIS A 88 -17.49 13.40 -3.82
CA HIS A 88 -16.79 12.59 -4.81
C HIS A 88 -16.18 11.32 -4.20
N SER A 89 -16.89 10.70 -3.26
CA SER A 89 -16.39 9.53 -2.51
C SER A 89 -16.00 8.35 -3.40
N SER A 90 -16.74 8.09 -4.49
CA SER A 90 -16.43 7.01 -5.42
C SER A 90 -15.09 7.19 -6.16
N VAL A 91 -14.68 8.43 -6.39
CA VAL A 91 -13.41 8.77 -7.07
C VAL A 91 -12.25 8.79 -6.09
N LEU A 92 -12.47 9.32 -4.88
CA LEU A 92 -11.42 9.52 -3.89
C LEU A 92 -11.17 8.28 -3.01
N ALA A 93 -12.17 7.42 -2.80
CA ALA A 93 -12.00 6.23 -1.97
C ALA A 93 -10.89 5.29 -2.47
N PRO A 94 -10.77 4.96 -3.78
CA PRO A 94 -9.66 4.16 -4.29
C PRO A 94 -8.28 4.81 -4.14
N VAL A 95 -8.23 6.15 -4.12
CA VAL A 95 -6.98 6.93 -3.99
C VAL A 95 -6.50 6.99 -2.54
N LEU A 96 -7.43 7.16 -1.60
CA LEU A 96 -7.14 7.31 -0.17
C LEU A 96 -7.10 5.98 0.58
N SER A 97 -7.66 4.92 -0.02
CA SER A 97 -7.59 3.57 0.52
C SER A 97 -6.38 2.85 -0.04
N TYR A 98 -5.83 1.93 0.75
CA TYR A 98 -4.80 1.03 0.26
C TYR A 98 -5.36 0.19 -0.89
N SER A 99 -4.73 0.29 -2.05
CA SER A 99 -4.92 -0.61 -3.18
C SER A 99 -3.60 -1.31 -3.49
N CYS A 100 -3.62 -2.64 -3.43
CA CYS A 100 -2.49 -3.45 -3.85
C CYS A 100 -2.68 -3.78 -5.34
N LYS A 101 -2.18 -2.91 -6.23
CA LYS A 101 -2.00 -3.26 -7.63
C LYS A 101 -0.63 -3.92 -7.75
N VAL A 102 -0.60 -5.18 -8.18
CA VAL A 102 0.66 -5.86 -8.54
C VAL A 102 1.22 -5.19 -9.78
N LEU A 103 2.50 -4.81 -9.75
CA LEU A 103 3.19 -4.25 -10.91
C LEU A 103 3.44 -5.33 -11.96
N THR A 104 3.33 -4.96 -13.22
CA THR A 104 3.66 -5.80 -14.38
C THR A 104 4.85 -5.23 -15.13
N ALA A 105 5.54 -6.04 -15.93
CA ALA A 105 6.61 -5.56 -16.81
C ALA A 105 6.10 -4.45 -17.74
N SER A 106 4.91 -4.64 -18.30
CA SER A 106 4.25 -3.65 -19.17
C SER A 106 3.93 -2.34 -18.44
N ASP A 107 3.56 -2.37 -17.16
CA ASP A 107 3.38 -1.14 -16.37
C ASP A 107 4.69 -0.36 -16.27
N MET A 108 5.82 -1.05 -16.08
CA MET A 108 7.15 -0.44 -15.98
C MET A 108 7.63 0.09 -17.33
N GLU A 109 7.49 -0.68 -18.41
CA GLU A 109 7.86 -0.26 -19.78
C GLU A 109 7.12 1.00 -20.22
N ASN A 110 5.80 1.03 -20.04
CA ASN A 110 4.98 2.18 -20.44
C ASN A 110 5.30 3.44 -19.63
N MET A 111 5.83 3.28 -18.43
CA MET A 111 6.07 4.36 -17.49
C MET A 111 7.45 5.00 -17.64
N PHE A 112 8.48 4.20 -17.96
CA PHE A 112 9.85 4.68 -18.12
C PHE A 112 10.12 5.09 -19.56
N ILE A 113 10.23 6.40 -19.79
CA ILE A 113 10.44 6.95 -21.13
C ILE A 113 11.94 7.06 -21.43
N PRO A 114 12.47 6.37 -22.45
CA PRO A 114 13.88 6.47 -22.78
C PRO A 114 14.20 7.79 -23.48
N ASP A 115 15.27 8.45 -23.01
CA ASP A 115 15.88 9.61 -23.66
C ASP A 115 16.90 9.11 -24.70
N LEU A 116 16.45 9.09 -25.96
CA LEU A 116 17.17 8.44 -27.05
C LEU A 116 17.88 9.44 -27.95
N SER A 117 19.09 9.08 -28.35
CA SER A 117 19.86 9.80 -29.35
C SER A 117 19.15 9.81 -30.72
N PRO A 118 19.52 10.71 -31.66
CA PRO A 118 18.92 10.74 -32.98
C PRO A 118 19.01 9.38 -33.72
N PRO A 119 17.98 9.02 -34.51
CA PRO A 119 18.01 7.83 -35.35
C PRO A 119 19.25 7.78 -36.26
N GLY A 120 19.83 6.60 -36.44
CA GLY A 120 21.02 6.40 -37.29
C GLY A 120 22.36 6.69 -36.63
N SER A 121 22.40 7.21 -35.40
CA SER A 121 23.66 7.36 -34.65
C SER A 121 24.18 6.02 -34.12
N ASN A 122 25.50 5.89 -33.98
CA ASN A 122 26.13 4.72 -33.33
C ASN A 122 25.62 4.55 -31.89
N ARG A 123 25.32 5.66 -31.22
CA ARG A 123 24.80 5.65 -29.85
C ARG A 123 23.39 5.07 -29.80
N ARG A 124 22.52 5.40 -30.76
CA ARG A 124 21.15 4.85 -30.84
C ARG A 124 21.12 3.32 -30.91
N GLN A 125 22.07 2.69 -31.60
CA GLN A 125 22.13 1.21 -31.66
C GLN A 125 22.45 0.60 -30.30
N LYS A 126 23.39 1.21 -29.55
CA LYS A 126 23.73 0.76 -28.19
C LYS A 126 22.56 0.98 -27.22
N GLU A 127 21.89 2.12 -27.31
CA GLU A 127 20.69 2.44 -26.51
C GLU A 127 19.59 1.41 -26.75
N GLY A 128 19.32 1.06 -28.01
CA GLY A 128 18.33 0.03 -28.36
C GLY A 128 18.67 -1.36 -27.79
N LYS A 129 19.96 -1.77 -27.84
CA LYS A 129 20.40 -3.03 -27.23
C LYS A 129 20.22 -3.02 -25.71
N THR A 130 20.58 -1.92 -25.04
CA THR A 130 20.35 -1.77 -23.59
C THR A 130 18.87 -1.79 -23.23
N LEU A 131 18.00 -1.23 -24.07
CA LEU A 131 16.54 -1.30 -23.87
C LEU A 131 15.99 -2.71 -24.04
N GLY A 132 16.50 -3.50 -25.00
CA GLY A 132 16.12 -4.91 -25.11
C GLY A 132 16.43 -5.69 -23.83
N PHE A 133 17.63 -5.51 -23.26
CA PHE A 133 17.96 -6.13 -21.96
C PHE A 133 17.10 -5.61 -20.80
N TRP A 134 16.66 -4.37 -20.86
CA TRP A 134 15.74 -3.81 -19.87
C TRP A 134 14.36 -4.47 -19.95
N GLU A 135 13.79 -4.62 -21.14
CA GLU A 135 12.52 -5.31 -21.39
C GLU A 135 12.58 -6.79 -20.94
N ASP A 136 13.67 -7.49 -21.28
CA ASP A 136 13.91 -8.86 -20.84
C ASP A 136 14.00 -8.94 -19.29
N TYR A 137 14.75 -8.02 -18.66
CA TYR A 137 14.90 -8.00 -17.20
C TYR A 137 13.58 -7.73 -16.48
N LEU A 138 12.74 -6.83 -17.00
CA LEU A 138 11.41 -6.59 -16.45
C LEU A 138 10.53 -7.83 -16.52
N SER A 139 10.54 -8.53 -17.66
CA SER A 139 9.79 -9.77 -17.85
C SER A 139 10.27 -10.86 -16.88
N ASP A 140 11.58 -11.07 -16.77
CA ASP A 140 12.18 -12.03 -15.84
C ASP A 140 11.84 -11.68 -14.37
N SER A 141 11.80 -10.38 -14.02
CA SER A 141 11.39 -9.92 -12.69
C SER A 141 9.92 -10.17 -12.38
N GLU A 142 9.03 -9.98 -13.36
CA GLU A 142 7.61 -10.31 -13.22
C GLU A 142 7.42 -11.82 -13.01
N GLU A 143 8.15 -12.64 -13.75
CA GLU A 143 8.16 -14.11 -13.64
C GLU A 143 8.92 -14.64 -12.41
N LYS A 144 9.49 -13.74 -11.59
CA LYS A 144 10.29 -14.05 -10.39
C LYS A 144 11.53 -14.91 -10.69
N LEU A 145 12.10 -14.74 -11.87
CA LEU A 145 13.35 -15.36 -12.29
C LEU A 145 14.57 -14.55 -11.81
N THR A 146 14.37 -13.30 -11.38
CA THR A 146 15.40 -12.44 -10.79
C THR A 146 15.31 -12.39 -9.25
N ALA A 147 16.40 -11.96 -8.62
CA ALA A 147 16.43 -11.73 -7.17
C ALA A 147 15.72 -10.42 -6.74
N VAL A 148 15.43 -9.53 -7.68
CA VAL A 148 14.80 -8.21 -7.47
C VAL A 148 13.38 -8.23 -8.01
N SER A 149 12.40 -7.71 -7.27
CA SER A 149 11.03 -7.55 -7.74
C SER A 149 10.81 -6.23 -8.50
N LEU A 150 9.70 -6.11 -9.24
CA LEU A 150 9.35 -4.86 -9.92
C LEU A 150 9.12 -3.69 -8.94
N GLU A 151 8.58 -3.96 -7.75
CA GLU A 151 8.42 -2.97 -6.68
C GLU A 151 9.77 -2.49 -6.14
N GLU A 152 10.74 -3.38 -5.97
CA GLU A 152 12.10 -3.03 -5.55
C GLU A 152 12.82 -2.22 -6.61
N LEU A 153 12.62 -2.54 -7.89
CA LEU A 153 13.14 -1.78 -9.01
C LEU A 153 12.51 -0.37 -9.11
N LEU A 154 11.19 -0.27 -8.92
CA LEU A 154 10.48 1.01 -8.85
C LEU A 154 11.01 1.85 -7.68
N MET A 155 11.19 1.22 -6.52
CA MET A 155 11.72 1.84 -5.31
C MET A 155 13.13 2.39 -5.56
N PHE A 156 14.00 1.61 -6.19
CA PHE A 156 15.33 2.05 -6.60
C PHE A 156 15.28 3.26 -7.53
N ALA A 157 14.45 3.22 -8.57
CA ALA A 157 14.43 4.23 -9.61
C ALA A 157 13.72 5.54 -9.21
N THR A 158 12.69 5.46 -8.36
CA THR A 158 11.75 6.58 -8.12
C THR A 158 11.59 6.95 -6.65
N GLY A 159 12.07 6.15 -5.71
CA GLY A 159 11.79 6.39 -4.30
C GLY A 159 10.39 5.92 -3.86
N LEU A 160 9.64 5.19 -4.69
CA LEU A 160 8.30 4.69 -4.38
C LEU A 160 8.21 3.17 -4.53
N ALA A 161 7.53 2.49 -3.60
CA ALA A 161 7.27 1.05 -3.68
C ALA A 161 5.94 0.71 -4.40
N SER A 162 5.17 1.73 -4.78
CA SER A 162 3.92 1.57 -5.53
C SER A 162 3.63 2.83 -6.35
N LEU A 163 2.81 2.66 -7.39
CA LEU A 163 2.43 3.79 -8.25
C LEU A 163 1.48 4.73 -7.50
N PRO A 164 1.77 6.04 -7.45
CA PRO A 164 0.84 7.00 -6.91
C PRO A 164 -0.41 7.05 -7.80
N PRO A 165 -1.63 7.16 -7.23
CA PRO A 165 -2.86 7.16 -8.03
C PRO A 165 -2.95 8.30 -9.06
N ALA A 166 -2.25 9.42 -8.81
CA ALA A 166 -2.17 10.55 -9.74
C ALA A 166 -1.11 10.37 -10.85
N GLY A 167 -0.39 9.24 -10.86
CA GLY A 167 0.80 9.04 -11.67
C GLY A 167 2.01 9.83 -11.17
N MET A 168 3.15 9.67 -11.83
CA MET A 168 4.40 10.34 -11.47
C MET A 168 4.69 11.55 -12.34
N ARG A 169 5.10 12.65 -11.69
CA ARG A 169 5.56 13.88 -12.34
C ARG A 169 6.84 14.38 -11.64
N PRO A 170 7.96 14.54 -12.36
CA PRO A 170 8.15 14.24 -13.78
C PRO A 170 8.00 12.75 -14.09
N THR A 171 7.62 12.41 -15.33
CA THR A 171 7.54 11.01 -15.77
C THR A 171 8.92 10.37 -15.67
N PRO A 172 9.04 9.12 -15.20
CA PRO A 172 10.33 8.45 -15.12
C PRO A 172 11.03 8.37 -16.47
N GLN A 173 12.33 8.63 -16.48
CA GLN A 173 13.16 8.59 -17.68
C GLN A 173 14.28 7.57 -17.57
N ILE A 174 14.58 6.92 -18.69
CA ILE A 174 15.78 6.11 -18.86
C ILE A 174 16.80 6.92 -19.65
N GLN A 175 17.97 7.11 -19.06
CA GLN A 175 19.14 7.63 -19.75
C GLN A 175 20.21 6.54 -19.82
N PHE A 176 21.25 6.80 -20.60
CA PHE A 176 22.31 5.82 -20.84
C PHE A 176 23.67 6.42 -20.48
N THR A 177 24.52 5.63 -19.82
CA THR A 177 25.82 6.08 -19.32
C THR A 177 26.94 5.11 -19.64
N SER A 178 28.15 5.64 -19.81
CA SER A 178 29.41 4.89 -19.83
C SER A 178 30.25 5.13 -18.57
N GLU A 179 29.77 5.96 -17.64
CA GLU A 179 30.53 6.44 -16.49
C GLU A 179 30.54 5.44 -15.32
N SER A 180 29.60 4.50 -15.33
CA SER A 180 29.40 3.50 -14.28
C SER A 180 29.09 2.16 -14.91
N PRO A 181 29.63 1.04 -14.39
CA PRO A 181 29.22 -0.30 -14.81
C PRO A 181 27.88 -0.73 -14.19
N PHE A 182 27.34 0.04 -13.24
CA PHE A 182 26.07 -0.24 -12.56
C PHE A 182 25.01 0.80 -12.90
N PRO A 183 23.72 0.42 -12.93
CA PRO A 183 22.62 1.37 -12.97
C PRO A 183 22.70 2.37 -11.82
N VAL A 184 22.36 3.63 -12.10
CA VAL A 184 22.28 4.68 -11.08
C VAL A 184 20.95 5.42 -11.21
N ALA A 185 20.37 5.83 -10.08
CA ALA A 185 19.08 6.53 -10.05
C ALA A 185 19.20 7.89 -9.36
N ASN A 186 18.53 8.88 -9.93
CA ASN A 186 18.21 10.15 -9.28
C ASN A 186 16.70 10.18 -9.04
N THR A 187 16.29 9.76 -7.85
CA THR A 187 14.88 9.64 -7.47
C THR A 187 14.17 10.99 -7.44
N CYS A 188 14.84 12.08 -7.07
CA CYS A 188 14.26 13.42 -7.10
C CYS A 188 13.93 13.90 -8.52
N ALA A 189 14.70 13.45 -9.52
CA ALA A 189 14.49 13.79 -10.92
C ALA A 189 13.69 12.72 -11.68
N ASN A 190 13.36 11.58 -11.04
CA ASN A 190 12.87 10.37 -11.69
C ASN A 190 13.70 9.96 -12.92
N VAL A 191 15.03 10.00 -12.80
CA VAL A 191 15.94 9.59 -13.88
C VAL A 191 16.74 8.38 -13.44
N MET A 192 16.60 7.27 -14.18
CA MET A 192 17.46 6.10 -14.06
C MET A 192 18.43 6.06 -15.23
N LYS A 193 19.73 5.90 -14.96
CA LYS A 193 20.74 5.72 -15.99
C LYS A 193 21.16 4.26 -16.04
N LEU A 194 20.98 3.65 -17.21
CA LEU A 194 21.44 2.30 -17.49
C LEU A 194 22.84 2.33 -18.12
N PRO A 195 23.75 1.46 -17.68
CA PRO A 195 25.05 1.35 -18.32
C PRO A 195 24.91 0.77 -19.72
N PHE A 196 25.74 1.23 -20.66
CA PHE A 196 25.92 0.49 -21.91
C PHE A 196 26.59 -0.85 -21.61
N VAL A 197 26.08 -1.91 -22.23
CA VAL A 197 26.72 -3.21 -22.17
C VAL A 197 27.79 -3.24 -23.26
N ASP A 198 29.06 -3.21 -22.87
CA ASP A 198 30.15 -3.48 -23.80
C ASP A 198 30.04 -4.94 -24.28
N SER A 199 30.23 -5.14 -25.58
CA SER A 199 30.09 -6.46 -26.23
C SER A 199 31.29 -7.34 -25.98
#